data_AF-A0A969LJJ0-F1
#
_entry.id   AF-A0A969LJJ0-F1
#
_cell.length_a   1.000
_cell.length_b   1.000
_cell.length_c   1.000
_cell.angle_alpha   90.00
_cell.angle_beta   90.00
_cell.angle_gamma   90.00
#
_symmetry.space_group_name_H-M   'P 1'
#
loop_
_entity.id
_entity.type
_entity.pdbx_description
1 polymer ?
#
loop_
_entity_poly.entity_id
_entity_poly.type
_entity_poly.pdbx_seq_one_letter_code
_entity_poly.pdbx_strand_id
1 'polypeptide(L)'
;MANLTVVIESDTLKRARMRALEEGTSVNAVVRDYLADYAGTKAQKEKAINDLLRLSKRAKTRRGNRRWTREDFTSDEGARVP
;
A
#
# COMPACT_ATOMS: atom_id res chain seq x y z
N MET A 1 21.37 11.10 -3.78
CA MET A 1 21.73 9.71 -3.42
C MET A 1 22.01 9.67 -1.94
N ALA A 2 21.60 8.62 -1.24
CA ALA A 2 21.85 8.44 0.19
C ALA A 2 22.51 7.07 0.41
N ASN A 3 23.42 6.99 1.39
CA ASN A 3 24.13 5.76 1.73
C ASN A 3 23.52 5.14 2.99
N LEU A 4 23.33 3.82 2.98
CA LEU A 4 22.86 3.04 4.12
C LEU A 4 23.95 2.06 4.54
N THR A 5 24.36 2.12 5.81
CA THR A 5 25.27 1.15 6.42
C THR A 5 24.49 0.35 7.45
N VAL A 6 24.53 -0.98 7.34
CA VAL A 6 23.86 -1.90 8.27
C VAL A 6 24.87 -2.96 8.71
N VAL A 7 24.88 -3.28 9.99
CA VAL A 7 25.67 -4.40 10.53
C VAL A 7 24.85 -5.68 10.36
N ILE A 8 25.45 -6.69 9.73
CA ILE A 8 24.80 -7.97 9.43
C ILE A 8 25.80 -9.07 9.75
N GLU A 9 25.30 -10.20 10.26
CA GLU A 9 26.10 -11.40 10.46
C GLU A 9 26.84 -11.80 9.17
N SER A 10 28.15 -12.07 9.31
CA SER A 10 29.05 -12.25 8.17
C SER A 10 28.65 -13.42 7.28
N ASP A 11 28.18 -14.50 7.89
CA ASP A 11 27.71 -15.71 7.21
C ASP A 11 26.42 -15.46 6.42
N THR A 12 25.50 -14.68 6.99
CA THR A 12 24.29 -14.22 6.29
C THR A 12 24.63 -13.37 5.07
N LEU A 13 25.56 -12.43 5.21
CA LEU A 13 26.00 -11.59 4.08
C LEU A 13 26.69 -12.41 2.98
N LYS A 14 27.48 -13.43 3.34
CA LYS A 14 28.11 -14.33 2.36
C LYS A 14 27.07 -15.10 1.56
N ARG A 15 26.09 -15.72 2.22
CA ARG A 15 25.00 -16.44 1.53
C ARG A 15 24.20 -15.52 0.62
N ALA A 16 23.86 -14.32 1.10
CA ALA A 16 23.12 -13.34 0.30
C ALA A 16 23.90 -12.93 -0.95
N ARG A 17 25.22 -12.77 -0.86
CA ARG A 17 26.09 -12.48 -2.02
C ARG A 17 26.13 -13.62 -3.02
N MET A 18 26.27 -14.86 -2.57
CA MET A 18 26.28 -16.03 -3.47
C MET A 18 24.97 -16.12 -4.23
N ARG A 19 23.83 -16.01 -3.52
CA ARG A 19 22.52 -16.01 -4.15
C ARG A 19 22.32 -14.86 -5.13
N ALA A 20 22.72 -13.64 -4.76
CA ALA A 20 22.62 -12.50 -5.66
C ALA A 20 23.45 -12.70 -6.94
N LEU A 21 24.63 -13.32 -6.84
CA LEU A 21 25.44 -13.66 -8.01
C LEU A 21 24.79 -14.72 -8.89
N GLU A 22 24.18 -15.76 -8.31
CA GLU A 22 23.41 -16.77 -9.03
C GLU A 22 22.23 -16.15 -9.80
N GLU A 23 21.58 -15.13 -9.21
CA GLU A 23 20.49 -14.37 -9.82
C GLU A 23 20.98 -13.25 -10.76
N GLY A 24 22.29 -13.11 -11.00
CA GLY A 24 22.86 -12.08 -11.88
C GLY A 24 22.72 -10.64 -11.37
N THR A 25 22.58 -10.48 -10.05
CA THR A 25 22.36 -9.20 -9.37
C THR A 25 23.39 -8.95 -8.26
N SER A 26 23.14 -7.96 -7.40
CA SER A 26 23.96 -7.67 -6.22
C SER A 26 23.09 -7.48 -4.98
N VAL A 27 23.65 -7.72 -3.80
CA VAL A 27 22.95 -7.48 -2.52
C VAL A 27 22.46 -6.03 -2.41
N ASN A 28 23.23 -5.06 -2.89
CA ASN A 28 22.82 -3.65 -2.87
C ASN A 28 21.60 -3.38 -3.77
N ALA A 29 21.50 -4.07 -4.91
CA ALA A 29 20.32 -3.96 -5.76
C ALA A 29 19.09 -4.54 -5.07
N VAL A 30 19.20 -5.75 -4.51
CA VAL A 30 18.13 -6.41 -3.76
C VAL A 30 17.65 -5.54 -2.59
N VAL A 31 18.56 -4.98 -1.79
CA VAL A 31 18.21 -4.12 -0.65
C VAL A 31 17.53 -2.83 -1.13
N ARG A 32 18.01 -2.23 -2.22
CA ARG A 32 17.40 -1.01 -2.78
C ARG A 32 15.97 -1.27 -3.25
N ASP A 33 15.74 -2.36 -3.97
CA ASP A 33 14.42 -2.73 -4.49
C ASP A 33 13.48 -3.06 -3.33
N TYR A 34 13.96 -3.82 -2.34
CA TYR A 34 13.20 -4.10 -1.12
C TYR A 34 12.83 -2.83 -0.35
N LEU A 35 13.74 -1.86 -0.22
CA LEU A 35 13.44 -0.59 0.44
C LEU A 35 12.45 0.26 -0.35
N ALA A 36 12.51 0.24 -1.68
CA ALA A 36 11.55 0.91 -2.55
C ALA A 36 10.15 0.31 -2.38
N ASP A 37 10.04 -1.02 -2.39
CA ASP A 37 8.79 -1.74 -2.16
C ASP A 37 8.26 -1.54 -0.75
N TYR A 38 9.14 -1.56 0.25
CA TYR A 38 8.78 -1.30 1.64
C TYR A 38 8.24 0.12 1.82
N ALA A 39 8.90 1.12 1.23
CA ALA A 39 8.45 2.50 1.24
C ALA A 39 7.13 2.68 0.46
N GLY A 40 7.01 2.03 -0.71
CA GLY A 40 5.83 2.07 -1.58
C GLY A 40 4.61 1.42 -0.94
N THR A 41 4.76 0.24 -0.35
CA THR A 41 3.68 -0.51 0.32
C THR A 41 3.17 0.25 1.53
N LYS A 42 4.08 0.82 2.34
CA LYS A 42 3.70 1.67 3.47
C LYS A 42 3.01 2.94 2.98
N ALA A 43 3.54 3.61 1.96
CA ALA A 43 2.95 4.82 1.41
C ALA A 43 1.56 4.59 0.79
N GLN A 44 1.35 3.47 0.09
CA GLN A 44 0.03 3.10 -0.45
C GLN A 44 -0.98 2.81 0.66
N LYS A 45 -0.57 2.06 1.70
CA LYS A 45 -1.43 1.79 2.87
C LYS A 45 -1.79 3.07 3.61
N GLU A 46 -0.80 3.94 3.87
CA GLU A 46 -0.99 5.24 4.51
C GLU A 46 -1.93 6.13 3.67
N LYS A 47 -1.75 6.15 2.34
CA LYS A 47 -2.61 6.89 1.41
C LYS A 47 -4.05 6.37 1.44
N ALA A 48 -4.25 5.05 1.41
CA ALA A 48 -5.58 4.45 1.48
C ALA A 48 -6.30 4.78 2.80
N ILE A 49 -5.58 4.73 3.93
CA ILE A 49 -6.10 5.12 5.24
C ILE A 49 -6.48 6.61 5.25
N ASN A 50 -5.60 7.48 4.75
CA ASN A 50 -5.85 8.92 4.68
C ASN A 50 -7.02 9.25 3.75
N ASP A 51 -7.16 8.55 2.63
CA ASP A 51 -8.29 8.69 1.71
C ASP A 51 -9.60 8.23 2.36
N LEU A 52 -9.59 7.11 3.09
CA LEU A 52 -10.74 6.65 3.87
C LEU A 52 -11.14 7.68 4.95
N LEU A 53 -10.18 8.20 5.71
CA LEU A 53 -10.42 9.23 6.72
C LEU A 53 -10.94 10.53 6.08
N ARG A 54 -10.39 10.93 4.92
CA ARG A 54 -10.83 12.09 4.16
C ARG A 54 -12.26 11.91 3.62
N LEU A 55 -12.62 10.72 3.15
CA LEU A 55 -13.97 10.38 2.72
C LEU A 55 -14.94 10.38 3.91
N SER A 56 -14.57 9.76 5.03
CA SER A 56 -15.38 9.76 6.26
C SER A 56 -15.65 11.19 6.77
N LYS A 57 -14.62 12.05 6.80
CA LYS A 57 -14.78 13.46 7.21
C LYS A 57 -15.65 14.28 6.26
N ARG A 58 -15.61 13.99 4.95
CA ARG A 58 -16.42 14.68 3.93
C ARG A 58 -17.83 14.11 3.81
N ALA A 59 -18.03 12.86 4.20
CA ALA A 59 -19.33 12.23 4.23
C ALA A 59 -20.20 12.93 5.28
N LYS A 60 -20.95 13.95 4.86
CA LYS A 60 -22.02 14.58 5.64
C LYS A 60 -23.26 13.68 5.73
N THR A 61 -23.08 12.36 5.74
CA THR A 61 -24.20 11.44 5.85
C THR A 61 -24.59 11.34 7.31
N ARG A 62 -25.70 12.00 7.67
CA ARG A 62 -26.41 11.71 8.90
C ARG A 62 -27.32 10.53 8.58
N ARG A 63 -27.23 9.42 9.33
CA ARG A 63 -28.29 8.42 9.34
C ARG A 63 -29.53 9.14 9.88
N GLY A 64 -30.36 9.70 8.99
CA GLY A 64 -31.72 10.10 9.35
C GLY A 64 -32.48 8.88 9.84
N ASN A 65 -33.69 9.06 10.37
CA ASN A 65 -34.52 7.98 10.92
C ASN A 65 -34.99 6.92 9.88
N ARG A 66 -34.36 6.84 8.72
CA ARG A 66 -34.66 5.94 7.61
C ARG A 66 -33.79 4.68 7.73
N ARG A 67 -34.43 3.54 8.02
CA ARG A 67 -33.82 2.22 7.78
C ARG A 67 -33.93 1.94 6.29
N TRP A 68 -32.79 1.84 5.63
CA TRP A 68 -32.75 1.36 4.26
C TRP A 68 -32.92 -0.16 4.33
N THR A 69 -34.01 -0.69 3.78
CA THR A 69 -34.16 -2.14 3.59
C THR A 69 -33.53 -2.53 2.25
N ARG A 70 -33.09 -3.78 2.14
CA ARG A 70 -32.39 -4.27 0.93
C ARG A 70 -33.24 -4.12 -0.34
N GLU A 71 -34.55 -4.04 -0.19
CA GLU A 71 -35.53 -3.84 -1.27
C GLU A 71 -35.48 -2.44 -1.89
N ASP A 72 -34.98 -1.42 -1.16
CA ASP A 72 -34.91 -0.03 -1.64
C ASP A 72 -33.87 0.18 -2.77
N PHE A 73 -32.93 -0.75 -2.96
CA PHE A 73 -31.81 -0.60 -3.91
C PHE A 73 -32.00 -1.31 -5.25
N THR A 74 -33.12 -1.98 -5.46
CA THR A 74 -33.45 -2.67 -6.72
C THR A 74 -34.54 -1.91 -7.46
N SER A 75 -34.19 -0.75 -8.03
CA SER A 75 -34.75 -0.15 -9.26
C SER A 75 -34.24 1.30 -9.38
N ASP A 76 -33.02 1.49 -9.88
CA ASP A 76 -32.66 2.75 -10.54
C ASP A 76 -31.53 2.49 -11.56
N GLU A 77 -31.88 1.73 -12.60
CA GLU A 77 -31.24 1.93 -13.90
C GLU A 77 -31.73 3.27 -14.46
N GLY A 78 -30.90 4.30 -14.38
CA GLY A 78 -30.99 5.46 -15.26
C GLY A 78 -31.32 6.79 -14.62
N ALA A 79 -30.34 7.44 -14.01
CA ALA A 79 -30.35 8.90 -13.87
C ALA A 79 -28.94 9.51 -13.98
N ARG A 80 -28.66 9.99 -15.20
CA ARG A 80 -27.74 11.09 -15.57
C ARG A 80 -26.96 11.76 -14.43
N VAL A 81 -25.63 11.65 -14.53
CA VAL A 81 -24.69 12.66 -14.03
C VAL A 81 -24.72 13.89 -14.95
N PRO A 82 -24.90 15.12 -14.43
CA PRO A 82 -24.38 16.32 -15.08
C PRO A 82 -22.86 16.42 -14.92
#